data_AF-A0A328UHE0-F1
#
_entry.id   AF-A0A328UHE0-F1
#
_cell.length_a   1.000
_cell.length_b   1.000
_cell.length_c   1.000
_cell.angle_alpha   90.00
_cell.angle_beta   90.00
_cell.angle_gamma   90.00
#
_symmetry.space_group_name_H-M   'P 1'
#
loop_
_entity.id
_entity.type
_entity.pdbx_description
1 polymer ?
#
loop_
_entity_poly.entity_id
_entity_poly.type
_entity_poly.pdbx_seq_one_letter_code
_entity_poly.pdbx_strand_id
1 'polypeptide(L)'
;MELTWREKHLLRAIGQACRYPVARFELHSDSSEELVMTALDYVRITEPEDSMELIKERAGALKALRQKGLIAADFSVNIWVAGDYDVYYRSAVYELLCHTAMEAAKRPDTLFTIPMLVKGYLRLTRRGEQYCKIK
;
A
#
# COMPACT_ATOMS: atom_id res chain seq x y z
N MET A 1 21.59 -9.80 9.76
CA MET A 1 20.18 -9.81 9.35
C MET A 1 20.13 -10.18 7.88
N GLU A 2 19.53 -11.32 7.57
CA GLU A 2 19.36 -11.76 6.19
C GLU A 2 18.05 -11.19 5.62
N LEU A 3 18.13 -10.70 4.38
CA LEU A 3 16.97 -10.23 3.63
C LEU A 3 16.65 -11.22 2.52
N THR A 4 15.38 -11.49 2.30
CA THR A 4 14.93 -12.29 1.15
C THR A 4 15.26 -11.56 -0.15
N TRP A 5 15.24 -12.27 -1.29
CA TRP A 5 15.47 -11.64 -2.58
C TRP A 5 14.49 -10.48 -2.83
N ARG A 6 13.23 -10.64 -2.43
CA ARG A 6 12.17 -9.67 -2.64
C ARG A 6 12.33 -8.44 -1.75
N GLU A 7 12.72 -8.65 -0.50
CA GLU A 7 13.08 -7.55 0.41
C GLU A 7 14.27 -6.75 -0.14
N LYS A 8 15.33 -7.43 -0.62
CA LYS A 8 16.48 -6.76 -1.25
C LYS A 8 16.08 -5.97 -2.49
N HIS A 9 15.24 -6.56 -3.34
CA HIS A 9 14.76 -5.92 -4.56
C HIS A 9 13.94 -4.65 -4.25
N LEU A 10 12.97 -4.76 -3.34
CA LEU A 10 12.14 -3.62 -2.94
C LEU A 10 12.94 -2.53 -2.24
N LEU A 11 13.87 -2.90 -1.34
CA LEU A 11 14.72 -1.93 -0.66
C LEU A 11 15.58 -1.12 -1.64
N ARG A 12 16.15 -1.78 -2.66
CA ARG A 12 16.88 -1.10 -3.73
C ARG A 12 15.98 -0.20 -4.57
N ALA A 13 14.79 -0.68 -4.94
CA ALA A 13 13.82 0.10 -5.70
C ALA A 13 13.38 1.37 -4.94
N ILE A 14 13.14 1.27 -3.64
CA ILE A 14 12.82 2.43 -2.78
C ILE A 14 14.01 3.40 -2.73
N GLY A 15 15.24 2.91 -2.62
CA GLY A 15 16.44 3.75 -2.59
C GLY A 15 16.77 4.46 -3.90
N GLN A 16 16.29 3.95 -5.04
CA GLN A 16 16.50 4.54 -6.36
C GLN A 16 15.36 5.48 -6.80
N ALA A 17 14.18 5.33 -6.19
CA ALA A 17 13.02 6.15 -6.52
C ALA A 17 13.11 7.51 -5.84
N CYS A 18 12.81 8.59 -6.58
CA CYS A 18 12.60 9.90 -5.97
C CYS A 18 11.39 9.87 -5.00
N ARG A 19 10.34 9.16 -5.38
CA ARG A 19 9.12 8.91 -4.59
C ARG A 19 8.68 7.47 -4.84
N TYR A 20 8.47 6.71 -3.78
CA TYR A 20 8.03 5.32 -3.89
C TYR A 20 6.57 5.18 -3.41
N PRO A 21 5.57 5.19 -4.33
CA PRO A 21 4.17 5.19 -3.94
C PRO A 21 3.77 3.85 -3.33
N VAL A 22 2.98 3.94 -2.27
CA VAL A 22 2.30 2.83 -1.59
C VAL A 22 0.89 3.29 -1.23
N ALA A 23 -0.05 2.37 -1.12
CA ALA A 23 -1.39 2.67 -0.67
C ALA A 23 -1.82 1.74 0.46
N ARG A 24 -2.87 2.14 1.14
CA ARG A 24 -3.70 1.28 1.97
C ARG A 24 -5.11 1.32 1.42
N PHE A 25 -5.70 0.14 1.27
CA PHE A 25 -7.08 -0.01 0.85
C PHE A 25 -7.90 -0.16 2.12
N GLU A 26 -8.76 0.82 2.35
CA GLU A 26 -9.62 0.89 3.52
C GLU A 26 -11.08 0.82 3.07
N LEU A 27 -11.94 0.38 3.99
CA LEU A 27 -13.38 0.50 3.88
C LEU A 27 -13.84 1.34 5.07
N HIS A 28 -14.46 2.47 4.78
CA HIS A 28 -14.95 3.43 5.75
C HIS A 28 -16.45 3.23 5.94
N SER A 29 -16.94 3.65 7.11
CA SER A 29 -18.38 3.73 7.35
C SER A 29 -18.96 5.03 6.83
N ASP A 30 -20.16 4.96 6.25
CA ASP A 30 -21.00 6.12 5.96
C ASP A 30 -21.65 6.71 7.21
N SER A 31 -21.78 5.92 8.27
CA SER A 31 -22.44 6.31 9.53
C SER A 31 -21.48 6.90 10.58
N SER A 32 -20.18 6.68 10.45
CA SER A 32 -19.16 7.18 11.40
C SER A 32 -17.77 7.29 10.79
N GLU A 33 -17.17 8.48 10.87
CA GLU A 33 -15.80 8.74 10.39
C GLU A 33 -14.72 7.97 11.18
N GLU A 34 -15.01 7.55 12.41
CA GLU A 34 -14.06 6.79 13.24
C GLU A 34 -14.00 5.31 12.87
N LEU A 35 -14.99 4.81 12.14
CA LEU A 35 -15.08 3.41 11.74
C LEU A 35 -14.34 3.19 10.41
N VAL A 36 -13.10 2.74 10.53
CA VAL A 36 -12.23 2.40 9.41
C VAL A 36 -11.75 0.96 9.52
N MET A 37 -11.97 0.18 8.46
CA MET A 37 -11.39 -1.17 8.31
C MET A 37 -10.31 -1.16 7.24
N THR A 38 -9.11 -1.64 7.57
CA THR A 38 -8.06 -1.85 6.57
C THR A 38 -8.23 -3.20 5.88
N ALA A 39 -8.56 -3.19 4.58
CA ALA A 39 -8.69 -4.39 3.77
C ALA A 39 -7.32 -4.90 3.27
N LEU A 40 -6.47 -3.99 2.78
CA LEU A 40 -5.10 -4.28 2.38
C LEU A 40 -4.18 -3.14 2.81
N ASP A 41 -2.97 -3.50 3.27
CA ASP A 41 -1.99 -2.55 3.79
C ASP A 41 -0.64 -2.74 3.10
N TYR A 42 0.12 -1.65 2.93
CA TYR A 42 1.36 -1.61 2.14
C TYR A 42 1.18 -2.08 0.67
N VAL A 43 0.08 -1.68 0.03
CA VAL A 43 -0.25 -2.02 -1.35
C VAL A 43 0.70 -1.32 -2.32
N ARG A 44 1.42 -2.09 -3.13
CA ARG A 44 2.26 -1.60 -4.23
C ARG A 44 1.80 -2.21 -5.55
N ILE A 45 1.28 -1.35 -6.43
CA ILE A 45 0.78 -1.72 -7.77
C ILE A 45 1.66 -1.05 -8.82
N THR A 46 2.33 -1.86 -9.63
CA THR A 46 3.17 -1.42 -10.75
C THR A 46 2.43 -1.51 -12.08
N GLU A 47 1.52 -2.47 -12.20
CA GLU A 47 0.74 -2.73 -13.42
C GLU A 47 -0.74 -2.92 -13.04
N PRO A 48 -1.72 -2.45 -13.86
CA PRO A 48 -3.14 -2.61 -13.56
C PRO A 48 -3.58 -4.07 -13.32
N GLU A 49 -2.88 -5.02 -13.96
CA GLU A 49 -3.14 -6.46 -13.94
C GLU A 49 -2.40 -7.19 -12.79
N ASP A 50 -1.67 -6.49 -11.92
CA ASP A 50 -1.02 -7.09 -10.75
C ASP A 50 -2.03 -7.92 -9.93
N SER A 51 -1.73 -9.21 -9.74
CA SER A 51 -2.62 -10.12 -9.01
C SER A 51 -2.65 -9.83 -7.51
N MET A 52 -3.72 -10.28 -6.83
CA MET A 52 -3.85 -10.18 -5.38
C MET A 52 -2.69 -10.88 -4.64
N GLU A 53 -2.24 -12.04 -5.14
CA GLU A 53 -1.13 -12.80 -4.60
C GLU A 53 0.17 -11.99 -4.67
N LEU A 54 0.47 -11.43 -5.85
CA LEU A 54 1.67 -10.63 -6.07
C LEU A 54 1.69 -9.38 -5.18
N ILE A 55 0.55 -8.71 -5.04
CA ILE A 55 0.40 -7.56 -4.14
C ILE A 55 0.65 -7.99 -2.68
N LYS A 56 0.06 -9.11 -2.23
CA LYS A 56 0.27 -9.64 -0.87
C LYS A 56 1.72 -10.02 -0.61
N GLU A 57 2.41 -10.61 -1.58
CA GLU A 57 3.83 -10.92 -1.47
C GLU A 57 4.69 -9.65 -1.30
N ARG A 58 4.43 -8.62 -2.13
CA ARG A 58 5.13 -7.33 -2.01
C ARG A 58 4.82 -6.67 -0.66
N ALA A 59 3.56 -6.63 -0.26
CA ALA A 59 3.13 -6.08 1.02
C ALA A 59 3.79 -6.78 2.20
N GLY A 60 3.88 -8.12 2.17
CA GLY A 60 4.58 -8.90 3.19
C GLY A 60 6.06 -8.51 3.31
N ALA A 61 6.76 -8.39 2.19
CA ALA A 61 8.15 -7.95 2.17
C ALA A 61 8.33 -6.50 2.66
N LEU A 62 7.43 -5.58 2.30
CA LEU A 62 7.45 -4.20 2.79
C LEU A 62 7.22 -4.13 4.30
N LYS A 63 6.24 -4.88 4.83
CA LYS A 63 5.98 -4.98 6.26
C LYS A 63 7.20 -5.53 7.02
N ALA A 64 7.85 -6.55 6.48
CA ALA A 64 9.06 -7.11 7.08
C ALA A 64 10.23 -6.10 7.06
N LEU A 65 10.43 -5.35 5.96
CA LEU A 65 11.42 -4.27 5.90
C LEU A 65 11.13 -3.15 6.92
N ARG A 66 9.85 -2.80 7.12
CA ARG A 66 9.41 -1.83 8.13
C ARG A 66 9.73 -2.33 9.54
N GLN A 67 9.40 -3.59 9.85
CA GLN A 67 9.70 -4.23 11.15
C GLN A 67 11.20 -4.29 11.43
N LYS A 68 12.02 -4.51 10.39
CA LYS A 68 13.49 -4.47 10.46
C LYS A 68 14.06 -3.05 10.61
N GLY A 69 13.21 -2.02 10.58
CA GLY A 69 13.59 -0.62 10.70
C GLY A 69 14.33 -0.07 9.49
N LEU A 70 14.20 -0.69 8.32
CA LEU A 70 14.90 -0.29 7.09
C LEU A 70 14.12 0.74 6.27
N ILE A 71 12.79 0.75 6.40
CA ILE A 71 11.92 1.68 5.70
C ILE A 71 10.94 2.36 6.66
N ALA A 72 10.39 3.48 6.23
CA ALA A 72 9.26 4.14 6.85
C ALA A 72 8.17 4.43 5.81
N ALA A 73 6.91 4.25 6.22
CA ALA A 73 5.74 4.64 5.46
C ALA A 73 5.17 5.92 6.06
N ASP A 74 4.76 6.83 5.17
CA ASP A 74 4.04 8.04 5.52
C ASP A 74 2.72 8.09 4.75
N PHE A 75 1.61 7.97 5.46
CA PHE A 75 0.24 8.05 4.95
C PHE A 75 -0.45 9.36 5.37
N SER A 76 0.28 10.29 6.01
CA SER A 76 -0.24 11.58 6.46
C SER A 76 -0.01 12.72 5.45
N VAL A 77 0.71 12.41 4.37
CA VAL A 77 1.07 13.38 3.35
C VAL A 77 -0.12 13.75 2.47
N ASN A 78 -0.33 15.05 2.27
CA ASN A 78 -1.19 15.53 1.20
C ASN A 78 -0.50 15.22 -0.14
N ILE A 79 -1.07 14.28 -0.90
CA ILE A 79 -0.51 13.84 -2.17
C ILE A 79 -1.08 14.67 -3.30
N TRP A 80 -0.24 15.57 -3.80
CA TRP A 80 -0.57 16.49 -4.88
C TRP A 80 -0.31 15.90 -6.27
N VAL A 81 0.51 14.86 -6.37
CA VAL A 81 0.86 14.24 -7.66
C VAL A 81 -0.05 13.05 -7.92
N ALA A 82 -1.17 13.33 -8.58
CA ALA A 82 -2.17 12.31 -8.94
C ALA A 82 -1.55 11.12 -9.71
N GLY A 83 -0.64 11.42 -10.65
CA GLY A 83 -0.04 10.44 -11.56
C GLY A 83 0.63 9.23 -10.91
N ASP A 84 1.15 9.35 -9.68
CA ASP A 84 1.77 8.22 -8.98
C ASP A 84 0.75 7.12 -8.60
N TYR A 85 -0.53 7.47 -8.55
CA TYR A 85 -1.62 6.60 -8.09
C TYR A 85 -2.61 6.24 -9.19
N ASP A 86 -2.46 6.77 -10.41
CA ASP A 86 -3.36 6.48 -11.53
C ASP A 86 -3.45 4.97 -11.80
N VAL A 87 -2.32 4.27 -11.71
CA VAL A 87 -2.28 2.80 -11.89
C VAL A 87 -3.10 2.06 -10.83
N TYR A 88 -3.24 2.62 -9.63
CA TYR A 88 -4.02 1.99 -8.57
C TYR A 88 -5.51 2.09 -8.86
N TYR A 89 -5.98 3.28 -9.25
CA TYR A 89 -7.40 3.48 -9.61
C TYR A 89 -7.82 2.65 -10.82
N ARG A 90 -6.88 2.29 -11.70
CA ARG A 90 -7.10 1.43 -12.87
C ARG A 90 -6.91 -0.07 -12.59
N SER A 91 -6.50 -0.44 -11.38
CA SER A 91 -6.15 -1.83 -11.08
C SER A 91 -7.36 -2.71 -10.81
N ALA A 92 -7.26 -3.98 -11.23
CA ALA A 92 -8.31 -4.98 -10.96
C ALA A 92 -8.57 -5.18 -9.46
N VAL A 93 -7.54 -4.97 -8.62
CA VAL A 93 -7.67 -5.13 -7.15
C VAL A 93 -8.39 -3.94 -6.51
N TYR A 94 -8.26 -2.73 -7.07
CA TYR A 94 -9.07 -1.60 -6.61
C TYR A 94 -10.53 -1.72 -7.08
N GLU A 95 -10.75 -2.19 -8.31
CA GLU A 95 -12.10 -2.52 -8.80
C GLU A 95 -12.79 -3.54 -7.88
N LEU A 96 -12.08 -4.60 -7.49
CA LEU A 96 -12.59 -5.60 -6.53
C LEU A 96 -12.96 -4.99 -5.17
N LEU A 97 -12.17 -4.05 -4.65
CA LEU A 97 -12.50 -3.33 -3.41
C LEU A 97 -13.82 -2.57 -3.56
N CYS A 98 -13.99 -1.83 -4.65
CA CYS A 98 -15.21 -1.08 -4.94
C CYS A 98 -16.43 -1.99 -5.06
N HIS A 99 -16.31 -3.09 -5.81
CA HIS A 99 -17.40 -4.06 -5.94
C HIS A 99 -17.76 -4.69 -4.59
N THR A 100 -16.77 -5.04 -3.77
CA THR A 100 -17.00 -5.58 -2.42
C THR A 100 -17.79 -4.60 -1.56
N ALA A 101 -17.42 -3.31 -1.60
CA ALA A 101 -18.11 -2.26 -0.86
C ALA A 101 -19.56 -2.07 -1.34
N MET A 102 -19.77 -2.05 -2.66
CA MET A 102 -21.11 -1.94 -3.26
C MET A 102 -22.01 -3.13 -2.90
N GLU A 103 -21.51 -4.36 -2.92
CA GLU A 103 -22.28 -5.53 -2.51
C GLU A 103 -22.59 -5.51 -1.01
N ALA A 104 -21.66 -5.04 -0.20
CA ALA A 104 -21.86 -4.92 1.25
C ALA A 104 -22.94 -3.88 1.57
N ALA A 105 -22.98 -2.75 0.86
CA ALA A 105 -23.98 -1.69 1.01
C ALA A 105 -25.42 -2.11 0.71
N LYS A 106 -25.64 -3.23 0.01
CA LYS A 106 -26.98 -3.79 -0.22
C LYS A 106 -27.57 -4.43 1.04
N ARG A 107 -26.78 -4.65 2.09
CA ARG A 107 -27.21 -5.27 3.34
C ARG A 107 -27.41 -4.19 4.39
N PRO A 108 -28.58 -4.15 5.06
CA PRO A 108 -28.97 -3.04 5.93
C PRO A 108 -28.09 -2.86 7.18
N ASP A 109 -27.35 -3.90 7.60
CA ASP A 109 -26.51 -3.88 8.82
C ASP A 109 -25.00 -3.77 8.54
N THR A 110 -24.60 -3.52 7.30
CA THR A 110 -23.17 -3.38 6.96
C THR A 110 -22.63 -2.04 7.44
N LEU A 111 -21.53 -2.08 8.20
CA LEU A 111 -20.87 -0.86 8.69
C LEU A 111 -19.88 -0.24 7.70
N PHE A 112 -19.28 -1.01 6.80
CA PHE A 112 -18.16 -0.56 5.95
C PHE A 112 -18.53 -0.61 4.47
N THR A 113 -18.89 0.54 3.90
CA THR A 113 -19.50 0.65 2.56
C THR A 113 -18.76 1.61 1.63
N ILE A 114 -17.81 2.40 2.14
CA ILE A 114 -17.08 3.39 1.35
C ILE A 114 -15.66 2.90 1.08
N PRO A 115 -15.32 2.54 -0.18
CA PRO A 115 -13.97 2.11 -0.53
C PRO A 115 -13.01 3.30 -0.61
N MET A 116 -11.94 3.26 0.17
CA MET A 116 -10.96 4.34 0.27
C MET A 116 -9.56 3.88 -0.13
N LEU A 117 -8.92 4.67 -0.99
CA LEU A 117 -7.51 4.53 -1.32
C LEU A 117 -6.73 5.58 -0.54
N VAL A 118 -6.16 5.15 0.59
CA VAL A 118 -5.28 6.00 1.41
C VAL A 118 -3.87 5.95 0.81
N LYS A 119 -3.45 7.09 0.29
CA LYS A 119 -2.17 7.22 -0.42
C LYS A 119 -1.03 7.44 0.57
N GLY A 120 0.15 6.93 0.26
CA GLY A 120 1.35 7.20 1.04
C GLY A 120 2.64 6.93 0.30
N TYR A 121 3.75 7.37 0.88
CA TYR A 121 5.09 7.13 0.32
C TYR A 121 5.93 6.28 1.26
N LEU A 122 6.79 5.46 0.66
CA LEU A 122 7.88 4.79 1.36
C LEU A 122 9.17 5.56 1.19
N ARG A 123 9.95 5.60 2.27
CA ARG A 123 11.31 6.13 2.29
C ARG A 123 12.24 5.16 3.03
N LEU A 124 13.50 5.18 2.66
CA LEU A 124 14.53 4.52 3.46
C LEU A 124 14.68 5.23 4.81
N THR A 125 14.97 4.47 5.85
CA THR A 125 15.54 5.03 7.08
C THR A 125 17.05 5.19 6.90
N ARG A 126 17.71 5.89 7.83
CA ARG A 126 19.20 5.94 7.87
C ARG A 126 19.83 4.54 7.84
N ARG A 127 19.20 3.56 8.51
CA ARG A 127 19.65 2.16 8.51
C ARG A 127 19.43 1.49 7.14
N GLY A 128 18.30 1.76 6.50
CA GLY A 128 18.02 1.32 5.13
C GLY A 128 19.04 1.84 4.12
N GLU A 129 19.38 3.13 4.19
CA GLU A 129 20.38 3.77 3.33
C GLU A 129 21.76 3.15 3.50
N GLN A 130 22.20 2.91 4.75
CA GLN A 130 23.46 2.24 5.04
C GLN A 130 23.48 0.82 4.45
N TYR A 131 22.38 0.08 4.59
CA TYR A 131 22.26 -1.26 4.01
C TYR A 131 22.41 -1.24 2.48
N CYS A 132 21.84 -0.24 1.79
CA CYS A 132 22.00 -0.09 0.35
C CYS A 132 23.42 0.30 -0.11
N LYS A 133 24.23 0.91 0.78
CA LYS A 133 25.61 1.33 0.50
C LYS A 133 26.63 0.20 0.69
N ILE A 134 26.30 -0.81 1.48
CA ILE A 134 27.15 -1.98 1.70
C ILE A 134 26.97 -2.91 0.48
N LYS A 135 27.91 -2.80 -0.47
CA LYS A 135 28.05 -3.71 -1.61
C LYS A 135 28.81 -4.96 -1.17
#